data_AF-A0A936M6Y4-F1
#
_entry.id   AF-A0A936M6Y4-F1
#
_cell.length_a   1.000
_cell.length_b   1.000
_cell.length_c   1.000
_cell.angle_alpha   90.00
_cell.angle_beta   90.00
_cell.angle_gamma   90.00
#
_symmetry.space_group_name_H-M   'P 1'
#
loop_
_entity.id
_entity.type
_entity.pdbx_description
1 polymer ?
#
loop_
_entity_poly.entity_id
_entity_poly.type
_entity_poly.pdbx_seq_one_letter_code
_entity_poly.pdbx_strand_id
1 'polypeptide(L)'
;MAISPISGLSAGVPAANPLLRREPAGPTFADALSDAVGRVEAFHRTAEARTERFLAGESEDLHGTILATQQAELAFELFLQVRNKVVQAYQEVMRAPV
;
A
#
# COMPACT_ATOMS: atom_id res chain seq x y z
N MET A 1 -52.72 47.46 -27.66
CA MET A 1 -51.45 47.27 -28.40
C MET A 1 -50.32 47.76 -27.51
N ALA A 2 -49.79 46.89 -26.66
CA ALA A 2 -48.62 47.17 -25.84
C ALA A 2 -47.43 46.45 -26.49
N ILE A 3 -46.40 47.22 -26.84
CA ILE A 3 -45.18 46.77 -27.50
C ILE A 3 -44.27 46.14 -26.44
N SER A 4 -43.93 44.87 -26.65
CA SER A 4 -43.02 44.09 -25.79
C SER A 4 -41.58 44.61 -25.89
N PRO A 5 -40.82 44.71 -24.79
CA PRO A 5 -39.37 44.84 -24.87
C PRO A 5 -38.74 43.47 -25.22
N ILE A 6 -37.85 43.48 -26.22
CA ILE A 6 -36.98 42.35 -26.56
C ILE A 6 -35.87 42.32 -25.52
N SER A 7 -36.00 41.47 -24.50
CA SER A 7 -34.91 41.14 -23.59
C SER A 7 -34.05 40.06 -24.23
N GLY A 8 -32.76 40.41 -24.37
CA GLY A 8 -31.78 39.73 -25.20
C GLY A 8 -31.49 38.28 -24.83
N LEU A 9 -30.84 37.61 -25.77
CA LEU A 9 -30.21 36.31 -25.62
C LEU A 9 -29.41 36.25 -24.31
N SER A 10 -29.92 35.54 -23.32
CA SER A 10 -29.08 34.90 -22.31
C SER A 10 -28.63 33.57 -22.90
N ALA A 11 -27.59 33.65 -23.73
CA ALA A 11 -26.73 32.50 -24.02
C ALA A 11 -25.88 32.21 -22.77
N GLY A 12 -26.50 31.62 -21.76
CA GLY A 12 -25.84 31.08 -20.57
C GLY A 12 -25.68 29.58 -20.75
N VAL A 13 -24.55 29.18 -21.32
CA VAL A 13 -24.09 27.79 -21.47
C VAL A 13 -24.27 27.02 -20.14
N PRO A 14 -24.84 25.80 -20.14
CA PRO A 14 -24.74 24.90 -19.00
C PRO A 14 -23.30 24.37 -18.95
N ALA A 15 -22.40 25.14 -18.35
CA ALA A 15 -21.07 24.63 -18.01
C ALA A 15 -21.20 23.73 -16.77
N ALA A 16 -21.75 22.53 -16.99
CA ALA A 16 -21.54 21.41 -16.10
C ALA A 16 -20.02 21.21 -16.03
N ASN A 17 -19.41 21.59 -14.91
CA ASN A 17 -18.00 21.36 -14.66
C ASN A 17 -17.78 19.85 -14.48
N PRO A 18 -17.20 19.10 -15.44
CA PRO A 18 -17.04 17.65 -15.31
C PRO A 18 -15.74 17.29 -14.57
N LEU A 19 -15.06 18.26 -13.94
CA LEU A 19 -13.77 18.01 -13.28
C LEU A 19 -13.88 17.35 -11.90
N LEU A 20 -15.08 16.94 -11.48
CA LEU A 20 -15.24 15.92 -10.43
C LEU A 20 -15.44 14.54 -11.08
N ARG A 21 -14.58 14.16 -12.03
CA ARG A 21 -14.29 12.75 -12.24
C ARG A 21 -13.48 12.30 -11.01
N ARG A 22 -14.21 11.95 -9.94
CA ARG A 22 -13.67 11.10 -8.89
C ARG A 22 -13.26 9.81 -9.59
N GLU A 23 -11.97 9.69 -9.90
CA GLU A 23 -11.36 8.40 -10.19
C GLU A 23 -11.88 7.41 -9.14
N PRO A 24 -12.23 6.17 -9.51
CA PRO A 24 -12.59 5.18 -8.52
C PRO A 24 -11.49 5.20 -7.47
N ALA A 25 -11.85 5.51 -6.23
CA ALA A 25 -10.91 5.55 -5.13
C ALA A 25 -10.18 4.20 -5.18
N GLY A 26 -8.90 4.24 -5.56
CA GLY A 26 -8.05 3.06 -5.52
C GLY A 26 -8.11 2.47 -4.12
N PRO A 27 -7.75 1.18 -3.97
CA PRO A 27 -7.78 0.49 -2.69
C PRO A 27 -7.19 1.40 -1.61
N THR A 28 -7.98 1.66 -0.57
CA THR A 28 -7.58 2.57 0.48
C THR A 28 -6.41 1.96 1.25
N PHE A 29 -5.66 2.80 1.97
CA PHE A 29 -4.59 2.30 2.84
C PHE A 29 -5.08 1.22 3.82
N ALA A 30 -6.33 1.30 4.27
CA ALA A 30 -6.96 0.29 5.12
C ALA A 30 -7.16 -1.06 4.40
N ASP A 31 -7.51 -1.03 3.10
CA ASP A 31 -7.63 -2.24 2.28
C ASP A 31 -6.26 -2.88 2.05
N ALA A 32 -5.23 -2.07 1.78
CA ALA A 32 -3.86 -2.56 1.64
C ALA A 32 -3.32 -3.16 2.97
N LEU A 33 -3.68 -2.58 4.11
CA LEU A 33 -3.30 -3.09 5.43
C LEU A 33 -4.01 -4.40 5.76
N SER A 34 -5.31 -4.53 5.47
CA SER A 34 -6.03 -5.80 5.64
C SER A 34 -5.46 -6.91 4.78
N ASP A 35 -5.12 -6.59 3.53
CA ASP A 35 -4.53 -7.56 2.61
C ASP A 35 -3.12 -7.98 3.07
N ALA A 36 -2.33 -7.04 3.61
CA ALA A 36 -1.03 -7.35 4.21
C ALA A 36 -1.16 -8.27 5.44
N VAL A 37 -2.14 -8.04 6.32
CA VAL A 37 -2.41 -8.91 7.47
C VAL A 37 -2.80 -10.32 7.02
N GLY A 38 -3.66 -10.43 6.00
CA GLY A 38 -4.02 -11.73 5.41
C GLY A 38 -2.83 -12.47 4.81
N ARG A 39 -1.89 -11.75 4.19
CA ARG A 39 -0.65 -12.33 3.64
C ARG A 39 0.29 -12.84 4.73
N VAL A 40 0.41 -12.13 5.86
CA VAL A 40 1.25 -12.56 7.00
C VAL A 40 0.73 -13.87 7.59
N GLU A 41 -0.59 -14.01 7.75
CA GLU A 41 -1.24 -15.22 8.22
C GLU A 41 -0.97 -16.43 7.29
N ALA A 42 -1.05 -16.22 5.97
CA ALA A 42 -0.72 -17.25 4.98
C ALA A 42 0.77 -17.65 5.03
N PHE A 43 1.66 -16.68 5.27
CA PHE A 43 3.09 -16.92 5.42
C PHE A 43 3.39 -17.74 6.69
N HIS A 44 2.70 -17.45 7.80
CA HIS A 44 2.84 -18.16 9.06
C HIS A 44 2.50 -19.66 8.91
N ARG A 45 1.36 -19.99 8.30
CA ARG A 45 0.99 -21.39 8.04
C ARG A 45 1.96 -22.12 7.12
N THR A 46 2.50 -21.41 6.13
CA THR A 46 3.51 -21.97 5.22
C THR A 46 4.82 -22.24 5.95
N ALA A 47 5.20 -21.36 6.89
CA ALA A 47 6.38 -21.55 7.72
C ALA A 47 6.21 -22.74 8.66
N GLU A 48 5.08 -22.87 9.36
CA GLU A 48 4.77 -24.02 10.21
C GLU A 48 4.87 -25.35 9.44
N ALA A 49 4.26 -25.41 8.24
CA ALA A 49 4.33 -26.59 7.38
C ALA A 49 5.77 -26.91 6.91
N ARG A 50 6.62 -25.89 6.73
CA ARG A 50 8.04 -26.08 6.39
C ARG A 50 8.86 -26.49 7.60
N THR A 51 8.55 -25.98 8.78
CA THR A 51 9.20 -26.36 10.04
C THR A 51 8.90 -27.82 10.40
N GLU A 52 7.67 -28.29 10.22
CA GLU A 52 7.34 -29.71 10.39
C GLU A 52 8.15 -30.61 9.44
N ARG A 53 8.30 -30.21 8.18
CA ARG A 53 9.12 -30.96 7.20
C ARG A 53 10.62 -30.90 7.50
N PHE A 54 11.11 -29.78 8.01
CA PHE A 54 12.49 -29.64 8.44
C PHE A 54 12.82 -30.52 9.65
N LEU A 55 11.91 -30.57 10.64
CA LEU A 55 12.03 -31.46 11.80
C LEU A 55 11.95 -32.95 11.41
N ALA A 56 11.43 -33.27 10.22
CA ALA A 56 11.46 -34.61 9.64
C ALA A 56 12.84 -35.02 9.08
N GLY A 57 13.85 -34.13 9.12
CA GLY A 57 15.27 -34.50 8.96
C GLY A 57 15.88 -34.29 7.56
N GLU A 58 15.36 -33.36 6.75
CA GLU A 58 15.70 -33.23 5.32
C GLU A 58 16.89 -32.30 4.95
N SER A 59 17.76 -31.82 5.85
CA SER A 59 18.85 -30.92 5.40
C SER A 59 20.20 -31.09 6.08
N GLU A 60 20.94 -32.01 5.46
CA GLU A 60 22.37 -31.95 5.16
C GLU A 60 22.69 -30.65 4.39
N ASP A 61 23.56 -29.79 4.94
CA ASP A 61 24.61 -29.04 4.21
C ASP A 61 25.10 -27.80 5.02
N LEU A 62 26.24 -27.94 5.70
CA LEU A 62 26.89 -26.90 6.53
C LEU A 62 27.16 -25.59 5.76
N HIS A 63 27.30 -25.66 4.43
CA HIS A 63 27.52 -24.49 3.58
C HIS A 63 26.28 -23.59 3.49
N GLY A 64 25.08 -24.16 3.54
CA GLY A 64 23.82 -23.43 3.54
C GLY A 64 23.66 -22.57 4.80
N THR A 65 24.11 -23.05 5.95
CA THR A 65 23.97 -22.34 7.24
C THR A 65 24.77 -21.05 7.28
N ILE A 66 26.02 -21.04 6.80
CA ILE A 66 26.87 -19.83 6.78
C ILE A 66 26.31 -18.80 5.79
N LEU A 67 25.88 -19.25 4.60
CA LEU A 67 25.28 -18.37 3.60
C LEU A 67 23.94 -17.78 4.08
N ALA A 68 23.12 -18.60 4.75
CA ALA A 68 21.88 -18.16 5.37
C ALA A 68 22.13 -17.12 6.47
N THR A 69 23.21 -17.28 7.24
CA THR A 69 23.59 -16.31 8.29
C THR A 69 24.00 -14.97 7.68
N GLN A 70 24.80 -14.98 6.60
CA GLN A 70 25.19 -13.76 5.89
C GLN A 70 24.02 -13.06 5.19
N GLN A 71 23.09 -13.82 4.59
CA GLN A 71 21.86 -13.25 4.05
C GLN A 71 20.99 -12.64 5.16
N ALA A 72 20.91 -13.29 6.32
CA ALA A 72 20.12 -12.79 7.46
C ALA A 72 20.67 -11.47 8.00
N GLU A 73 21.99 -11.32 8.12
CA GLU A 73 22.63 -10.05 8.52
C GLU A 73 22.31 -8.93 7.52
N LEU A 74 22.49 -9.18 6.22
CA LEU A 74 22.20 -8.18 5.18
C LEU A 74 20.71 -7.79 5.14
N ALA A 75 19.81 -8.77 5.27
CA ALA A 75 18.37 -8.55 5.31
C ALA A 75 17.96 -7.74 6.55
N PHE A 76 18.63 -7.96 7.70
CA PHE A 76 18.38 -7.21 8.92
C PHE A 76 18.80 -5.75 8.80
N GLU A 77 19.96 -5.48 8.21
CA GLU A 77 20.39 -4.10 7.92
C GLU A 77 19.40 -3.37 7.01
N LEU A 78 18.95 -4.04 5.94
CA LEU A 78 17.94 -3.50 5.05
C LEU A 78 16.61 -3.24 5.79
N PHE A 79 16.19 -4.17 6.66
CA PHE A 79 14.99 -4.00 7.46
C PHE A 79 15.07 -2.78 8.39
N LEU A 80 16.22 -2.54 9.02
CA LEU A 80 16.42 -1.34 9.85
C LEU A 80 16.28 -0.05 9.03
N GLN A 81 16.81 -0.02 7.81
CA GLN A 81 16.66 1.12 6.91
C GLN A 81 15.19 1.34 6.51
N VAL A 82 14.48 0.27 6.17
CA VAL A 82 13.05 0.32 5.83
C VAL A 82 12.23 0.78 7.03
N ARG A 83 12.48 0.23 8.24
CA ARG A 83 11.83 0.66 9.49
C ARG A 83 12.02 2.16 9.72
N ASN A 84 13.24 2.66 9.58
CA ASN A 84 13.54 4.07 9.76
C ASN A 84 12.80 4.93 8.71
N LYS A 85 12.71 4.47 7.46
CA LYS A 85 12.00 5.18 6.39
C LYS A 85 10.48 5.19 6.60
N VAL A 86 9.91 4.10 7.10
CA VAL A 86 8.48 3.99 7.43
C VAL A 86 8.12 4.90 8.61
N VAL A 87 8.96 4.95 9.65
CA VAL A 87 8.76 5.87 10.78
C VAL A 87 8.83 7.33 10.30
N GLN A 88 9.78 7.67 9.43
CA GLN A 88 9.85 9.00 8.83
C GLN A 88 8.61 9.32 7.98
N ALA A 89 8.17 8.40 7.13
CA ALA A 89 6.96 8.60 6.31
C ALA A 89 5.71 8.80 7.18
N TYR A 90 5.58 8.06 8.29
CA TYR A 90 4.51 8.28 9.26
C TYR A 90 4.59 9.65 9.93
N GLN A 91 5.81 10.08 10.33
CA GLN A 91 6.03 11.41 10.89
C GLN A 91 5.74 12.52 9.88
N GLU A 92 6.07 12.34 8.60
CA GLU A 92 5.76 13.29 7.54
C GLU A 92 4.26 13.38 7.26
N VAL A 93 3.54 12.26 7.20
CA VAL A 93 2.08 12.24 7.04
C VAL A 93 1.38 12.93 8.22
N MET A 94 1.91 12.77 9.45
CA MET A 94 1.39 13.47 10.64
C MET A 94 1.78 14.96 10.70
N ARG A 95 2.92 15.36 10.10
CA ARG A 95 3.36 16.76 10.04
C ARG A 95 2.80 17.52 8.85
N ALA A 96 2.34 16.84 7.80
CA ALA A 96 1.55 17.44 6.73
C ALA A 96 0.20 17.85 7.34
N PRO A 97 -0.01 19.15 7.65
CA PRO A 97 -1.31 19.59 8.09
C PRO A 97 -2.25 19.46 6.90
N VAL A 98 -3.49 19.08 7.17
CA VAL A 98 -4.60 19.41 6.25
C VAL A 98 -4.71 20.92 6.06
#